data_AF-A0A1I7UR02-F1
#
_entry.id   AF-A0A1I7UR02-F1
#
_cell.length_a   1.000
_cell.length_b   1.000
_cell.length_c   1.000
_cell.angle_alpha   90.00
_cell.angle_beta   90.00
_cell.angle_gamma   90.00
#
_symmetry.space_group_name_H-M   'P 1'
#
loop_
_entity.id
_entity.type
_entity.pdbx_description
1 polymer ?
#
loop_
_entity_poly.entity_id
_entity_poly.type
_entity_poly.pdbx_seq_one_letter_code
_entity_poly.pdbx_strand_id
1 'polypeptide(L)'
;MEFPLIRLPDLPKIHIIQLMSIGERIKLALSSQKMENYLSWVFKNHVFDVICMVRLRGSKSFISIDKDNWILAMNRLKPGYKKPGFIVIEELKPWINKKWTMMEKTLNVFIRLQNILPCKITQLSVTLKMEPTPILKILSHPSVAILKGLHFYGGTVQRHELDAIMEWRKENTIQYISVADNEIPLDYRHPNFTSGYLTEPLQYPVRDLVYVKTLQLSPKNYSDIKKYNNH
;
A
#
# COMPACT_ATOMS: atom_id res chain seq x y z
N MET A 1 25.29 -20.21 -23.12
CA MET A 1 26.03 -18.93 -22.97
C MET A 1 25.12 -17.96 -22.25
N GLU A 2 25.45 -17.56 -21.02
CA GLU A 2 24.78 -16.44 -20.37
C GLU A 2 25.48 -15.15 -20.84
N PHE A 3 24.76 -14.30 -21.58
CA PHE A 3 25.28 -12.98 -21.93
C PHE A 3 25.01 -12.03 -20.76
N PRO A 4 26.03 -11.52 -20.05
CA PRO A 4 25.80 -10.69 -18.87
C PRO A 4 25.26 -9.32 -19.30
N LEU A 5 23.99 -9.05 -18.98
CA LEU A 5 23.29 -7.79 -19.26
C LEU A 5 24.13 -6.55 -18.88
N ILE A 6 24.91 -6.67 -17.81
CA ILE A 6 25.76 -5.59 -17.28
C ILE A 6 26.89 -5.16 -18.22
N ARG A 7 27.33 -6.04 -19.14
CA ARG A 7 28.40 -5.76 -20.11
C ARG A 7 27.89 -5.11 -21.39
N LEU A 8 26.58 -4.97 -21.56
CA LEU A 8 26.02 -4.28 -22.71
C LEU A 8 26.28 -2.77 -22.63
N PRO A 9 26.46 -2.10 -23.77
CA PRO A 9 26.29 -0.66 -23.87
C PRO A 9 24.90 -0.24 -23.40
N ASP A 10 24.73 1.03 -23.01
CA ASP A 10 23.51 1.47 -22.34
C ASP A 10 22.26 1.39 -23.23
N LEU A 11 22.35 1.73 -24.51
CA LEU A 11 21.19 1.66 -25.41
C LEU A 11 20.59 0.25 -25.53
N PRO A 12 21.35 -0.81 -25.90
CA PRO A 12 20.84 -2.18 -25.88
C PRO A 12 20.35 -2.63 -24.50
N LYS A 13 21.04 -2.21 -23.44
CA LYS A 13 20.68 -2.60 -22.07
C LYS A 13 19.33 -2.03 -21.65
N ILE A 14 19.11 -0.74 -21.88
CA ILE A 14 17.85 -0.05 -21.62
C ILE A 14 16.73 -0.68 -22.44
N HIS A 15 16.97 -0.96 -23.72
CA HIS A 15 15.96 -1.59 -24.58
C HIS A 15 15.51 -2.95 -24.03
N ILE A 16 16.45 -3.82 -23.64
CA ILE A 16 16.13 -5.11 -23.03
C ILE A 16 15.35 -4.93 -21.72
N ILE A 17 15.77 -4.00 -20.86
CA ILE A 17 15.10 -3.71 -19.58
C ILE A 17 13.67 -3.17 -19.81
N GLN A 18 13.44 -2.37 -20.84
CA GLN A 18 12.11 -1.86 -21.19
C GLN A 18 11.16 -2.97 -21.66
N LEU A 19 11.70 -4.07 -22.23
CA LEU A 19 10.91 -5.25 -22.62
C LEU A 19 10.61 -6.20 -21.46
N MET A 20 11.33 -6.09 -20.35
CA MET A 20 11.10 -6.91 -19.16
C MET A 20 9.76 -6.59 -18.50
N SER A 21 9.09 -7.62 -18.00
CA SER A 21 7.96 -7.50 -17.08
C SER A 21 8.36 -6.85 -15.76
N ILE A 22 7.37 -6.37 -14.99
CA ILE A 22 7.60 -5.75 -13.67
C ILE A 22 8.37 -6.72 -12.74
N GLY A 23 7.97 -7.99 -12.69
CA GLY A 23 8.65 -8.97 -11.86
C GLY A 23 10.11 -9.22 -12.26
N GLU A 24 10.39 -9.27 -13.56
CA GLU A 24 11.76 -9.41 -14.07
C GLU A 24 12.62 -8.20 -13.70
N ARG A 25 12.09 -6.98 -13.78
CA ARG A 25 12.80 -5.76 -13.34
C ARG A 25 13.10 -5.78 -11.85
N ILE A 26 12.14 -6.22 -11.02
CA ILE A 26 12.35 -6.33 -9.57
C ILE A 26 13.40 -7.39 -9.26
N LYS A 27 13.33 -8.57 -9.89
CA LYS A 27 14.34 -9.63 -9.73
C LYS A 27 15.72 -9.19 -10.21
N LEU A 28 15.77 -8.43 -11.31
CA LEU A 28 16.99 -7.83 -11.82
C LEU A 28 17.57 -6.84 -10.81
N ALA A 29 16.76 -6.00 -10.17
CA ALA A 29 17.22 -5.11 -9.10
C ALA A 29 17.73 -5.89 -7.88
N LEU A 30 17.04 -6.97 -7.48
CA LEU A 30 17.44 -7.83 -6.37
C LEU A 30 18.74 -8.60 -6.64
N SER A 31 19.14 -8.78 -7.89
CA SER A 31 20.35 -9.52 -8.26
C SER A 31 21.65 -8.86 -7.77
N SER A 32 21.69 -7.52 -7.71
CA SER A 32 22.85 -6.78 -7.21
C SER A 32 22.52 -5.31 -6.96
N GLN A 33 23.23 -4.70 -6.00
CA GLN A 33 23.14 -3.26 -5.74
C GLN A 33 23.49 -2.42 -6.98
N LYS A 34 24.44 -2.86 -7.81
CA LYS A 34 24.80 -2.17 -9.05
C LYS A 34 23.62 -2.09 -10.02
N MET A 35 22.84 -3.17 -10.13
CA MET A 35 21.70 -3.22 -11.03
C MET A 35 20.50 -2.45 -10.49
N GLU A 36 20.27 -2.48 -9.18
CA GLU A 36 19.28 -1.62 -8.54
C GLU A 36 19.57 -0.13 -8.78
N ASN A 37 20.82 0.29 -8.58
CA ASN A 37 21.25 1.68 -8.84
C ASN A 37 21.08 2.05 -10.31
N TYR A 38 21.40 1.13 -11.22
CA TYR A 38 21.22 1.34 -12.66
C TYR A 38 19.74 1.53 -13.02
N LEU A 39 18.86 0.65 -12.55
CA LEU A 39 17.42 0.76 -12.77
C LEU A 39 16.84 2.05 -12.19
N SER A 40 17.30 2.43 -10.99
CA SER A 40 16.90 3.69 -10.36
C SER A 40 17.29 4.91 -11.20
N TRP A 41 18.46 4.87 -11.85
CA TRP A 41 18.88 5.92 -12.77
C TRP A 41 18.05 5.92 -14.07
N VAL A 42 17.86 4.75 -14.69
CA VAL A 42 17.08 4.61 -15.94
C VAL A 42 15.64 5.10 -15.76
N PHE A 43 15.01 4.81 -14.62
CA PHE A 43 13.60 5.10 -14.37
C PHE A 43 13.33 6.33 -13.52
N LYS A 44 14.36 7.12 -13.18
CA LYS A 44 14.22 8.30 -12.29
C LYS A 44 13.08 9.25 -12.69
N ASN A 45 12.86 9.44 -13.99
CA ASN A 45 11.85 10.34 -14.54
C ASN A 45 10.69 9.59 -15.21
N HIS A 46 10.57 8.29 -14.98
CA HIS A 46 9.54 7.45 -15.59
C HIS A 46 8.52 7.02 -14.54
N VAL A 47 7.27 7.39 -14.77
CA VAL A 47 6.15 6.98 -13.91
C VAL A 47 5.37 5.88 -14.62
N PHE A 48 5.33 4.71 -14.01
CA PHE A 48 4.57 3.58 -14.51
C PHE A 48 3.09 3.77 -14.22
N ASP A 49 2.23 3.54 -15.22
CA ASP A 49 0.77 3.58 -15.10
C ASP A 49 0.23 2.33 -14.37
N VAL A 50 0.73 2.10 -13.15
CA VAL A 50 0.36 0.99 -12.28
C VAL A 50 0.08 1.50 -10.87
N ILE A 51 -0.75 0.75 -10.15
CA ILE A 51 -1.06 1.00 -8.74
C ILE A 51 -0.20 0.07 -7.89
N CYS A 52 0.48 0.64 -6.90
CA CYS A 52 1.20 -0.07 -5.86
C CYS A 52 0.45 0.06 -4.54
N MET A 53 0.12 -1.07 -3.92
CA MET A 53 -0.58 -1.13 -2.66
C MET A 53 0.29 -1.86 -1.63
N VAL A 54 0.71 -1.12 -0.61
CA VAL A 54 1.37 -1.66 0.57
C VAL A 54 0.30 -2.15 1.53
N ARG A 55 0.36 -3.41 1.96
CA ARG A 55 -0.61 -3.98 2.91
C ARG A 55 0.09 -4.39 4.20
N LEU A 56 -0.16 -3.63 5.28
CA LEU A 56 0.27 -3.93 6.64
C LEU A 56 -0.78 -4.79 7.35
N ARG A 57 -0.41 -6.03 7.65
CA ARG A 57 -1.27 -7.08 8.22
C ARG A 57 -0.49 -7.96 9.20
N GLY A 58 0.37 -7.37 10.02
CA GLY A 58 1.25 -8.08 10.93
C GLY A 58 2.13 -9.07 10.16
N SER A 59 2.19 -10.34 10.59
CA SER A 59 3.01 -11.37 9.93
C SER A 59 2.59 -11.72 8.50
N LYS A 60 1.46 -11.22 8.00
CA LYS A 60 0.97 -11.44 6.63
C LYS A 60 1.11 -10.21 5.73
N SER A 61 1.95 -9.24 6.11
CA SER A 61 2.18 -8.05 5.29
C SER A 61 2.79 -8.39 3.93
N PHE A 62 2.44 -7.59 2.92
CA PHE A 62 2.93 -7.74 1.55
C PHE A 62 2.75 -6.45 0.75
N ILE A 63 3.40 -6.37 -0.40
CA ILE A 63 3.19 -5.30 -1.38
C ILE A 63 2.63 -5.93 -2.63
N SER A 64 1.57 -5.34 -3.20
CA SER A 64 1.04 -5.75 -4.48
C SER A 64 1.19 -4.64 -5.52
N ILE A 65 1.42 -5.04 -6.75
CA ILE A 65 1.57 -4.12 -7.88
C ILE A 65 0.64 -4.61 -8.99
N ASP A 66 0.01 -3.64 -9.67
CA ASP A 66 -0.83 -3.89 -10.85
C ASP A 66 -1.95 -4.89 -10.57
N LYS A 67 -2.91 -4.50 -9.71
CA LYS A 67 -4.10 -5.30 -9.35
C LYS A 67 -3.75 -6.73 -8.89
N ASP A 68 -2.73 -6.86 -8.05
CA ASP A 68 -2.25 -8.14 -7.51
C ASP A 68 -1.62 -9.09 -8.55
N ASN A 69 -1.29 -8.61 -9.75
CA ASN A 69 -0.51 -9.36 -10.74
C ASN A 69 0.90 -9.68 -10.22
N TRP A 70 1.47 -8.79 -9.40
CA TRP A 70 2.75 -9.00 -8.73
C TRP A 70 2.60 -8.82 -7.22
N ILE A 71 3.11 -9.78 -6.46
CA ILE A 71 3.02 -9.79 -4.99
C ILE A 71 4.41 -10.02 -4.41
N LEU A 72 4.89 -9.08 -3.62
CA LEU A 72 6.11 -9.18 -2.82
C LEU A 72 5.70 -9.57 -1.40
N ALA A 73 5.89 -10.83 -1.06
CA ALA A 73 5.48 -11.39 0.24
C ALA A 73 6.56 -11.17 1.31
N MET A 74 6.20 -10.50 2.42
CA MET A 74 7.15 -10.21 3.51
C MET A 74 7.32 -11.37 4.48
N ASN A 75 6.64 -12.48 4.24
CA ASN A 75 6.73 -13.70 5.04
C ASN A 75 6.81 -14.93 4.12
N ARG A 76 7.27 -16.04 4.68
CA ARG A 76 7.29 -17.32 4.01
C ARG A 76 5.87 -17.73 3.65
N LEU A 77 5.66 -18.01 2.37
CA LEU A 77 4.41 -18.58 1.90
C LEU A 77 4.31 -20.03 2.37
N LYS A 78 3.09 -20.49 2.63
CA LYS A 78 2.85 -21.91 2.89
C LYS A 78 3.23 -22.73 1.64
N PRO A 79 3.78 -23.95 1.82
CA PRO A 79 4.02 -24.87 0.71
C PRO A 79 2.76 -25.01 -0.17
N GLY A 80 2.92 -24.92 -1.49
CA GLY A 80 1.81 -24.98 -2.46
C GLY A 80 1.29 -23.62 -2.96
N TYR A 81 1.61 -22.50 -2.28
CA TYR A 81 1.32 -21.15 -2.79
C TYR A 81 2.45 -20.67 -3.72
N LYS A 82 2.58 -21.28 -4.90
CA LYS A 82 3.45 -20.80 -5.98
C LYS A 82 2.58 -20.37 -7.15
N LYS A 83 2.13 -19.12 -7.15
CA LYS A 83 1.53 -18.51 -8.33
C LYS A 83 2.61 -17.73 -9.10
N PRO A 84 2.55 -17.70 -10.44
CA PRO A 84 3.31 -16.71 -11.21
C PRO A 84 2.97 -15.31 -10.67
N GLY A 85 3.97 -14.43 -10.57
CA GLY A 85 3.80 -13.10 -9.99
C GLY A 85 4.29 -12.92 -8.54
N PHE A 86 4.56 -14.01 -7.82
CA PHE A 86 5.04 -13.94 -6.44
C PHE A 86 6.56 -13.80 -6.37
N ILE A 87 7.00 -12.86 -5.55
CA ILE A 87 8.40 -12.70 -5.11
C ILE A 87 8.41 -12.99 -3.62
N VAL A 88 9.07 -14.10 -3.24
CA VAL A 88 9.05 -14.59 -1.86
C VAL A 88 10.08 -13.87 -0.99
N ILE A 89 9.91 -13.93 0.32
CA ILE A 89 10.83 -13.30 1.28
C ILE A 89 12.28 -13.74 1.09
N GLU A 90 12.53 -14.98 0.64
CA GLU A 90 13.86 -15.46 0.33
C GLU A 90 14.55 -14.68 -0.80
N GLU A 91 13.79 -14.22 -1.81
CA GLU A 91 14.29 -13.39 -2.91
C GLU A 91 14.48 -11.94 -2.46
N LEU A 92 13.68 -11.46 -1.50
CA LEU A 92 13.75 -10.10 -0.97
C LEU A 92 14.87 -9.87 0.06
N LYS A 93 15.65 -10.90 0.40
CA LYS A 93 16.77 -10.81 1.35
C LYS A 93 17.70 -9.61 1.13
N PRO A 94 18.08 -9.22 -0.11
CA PRO A 94 18.94 -8.05 -0.34
C PRO A 94 18.35 -6.73 0.18
N TRP A 95 17.02 -6.65 0.32
CA TRP A 95 16.31 -5.45 0.77
C TRP A 95 15.76 -5.56 2.19
N ILE A 96 16.02 -6.66 2.90
CA ILE A 96 15.41 -6.94 4.19
C ILE A 96 16.48 -7.22 5.23
N ASN A 97 16.45 -6.48 6.34
CA ASN A 97 17.20 -6.83 7.54
C ASN A 97 16.36 -7.72 8.46
N LYS A 98 16.90 -8.85 8.92
CA LYS A 98 16.20 -9.77 9.82
C LYS A 98 15.79 -9.13 11.15
N LYS A 99 16.57 -8.15 11.65
CA LYS A 99 16.34 -7.44 12.91
C LYS A 99 15.15 -6.47 12.86
N TRP A 100 14.70 -6.08 11.67
CA TRP A 100 13.58 -5.16 11.51
C TRP A 100 12.23 -5.81 11.83
N THR A 101 11.32 -5.00 12.37
CA THR A 101 9.90 -5.31 12.51
C THR A 101 9.26 -5.54 11.13
N MET A 102 8.08 -6.16 11.09
CA MET A 102 7.42 -6.42 9.82
C MET A 102 7.05 -5.12 9.08
N MET A 103 6.60 -4.09 9.80
CA MET A 103 6.35 -2.78 9.22
C MET A 103 7.61 -2.21 8.57
N GLU A 104 8.73 -2.16 9.30
CA GLU A 104 10.01 -1.64 8.78
C GLU A 104 10.49 -2.39 7.54
N LYS A 105 10.39 -3.74 7.55
CA LYS A 105 10.71 -4.57 6.37
C LYS A 105 9.84 -4.19 5.18
N THR A 106 8.53 -4.10 5.39
CA THR A 106 7.56 -3.81 4.34
C THR A 106 7.78 -2.41 3.76
N LEU A 107 7.94 -1.40 4.61
CA LEU A 107 8.13 -0.01 4.18
C LEU A 107 9.50 0.19 3.53
N ASN A 108 10.55 -0.51 3.97
CA ASN A 108 11.85 -0.47 3.29
C ASN A 108 11.76 -1.06 1.88
N VAL A 109 11.13 -2.23 1.71
CA VAL A 109 10.92 -2.81 0.37
C VAL A 109 10.10 -1.85 -0.50
N PHE A 110 9.07 -1.19 0.05
CA PHE A 110 8.30 -0.19 -0.67
C PHE A 110 9.17 0.97 -1.16
N ILE A 111 10.03 1.55 -0.31
CA ILE A 111 10.94 2.64 -0.70
C ILE A 111 11.87 2.20 -1.83
N ARG A 112 12.50 1.02 -1.68
CA ARG A 112 13.42 0.45 -2.69
C ARG A 112 12.69 0.23 -4.02
N LEU A 113 11.46 -0.27 -3.94
CA LEU A 113 10.60 -0.47 -5.11
C LEU A 113 10.26 0.85 -5.81
N GLN A 114 9.96 1.93 -5.06
CA GLN A 114 9.67 3.23 -5.66
C GLN A 114 10.86 3.83 -6.42
N ASN A 115 12.10 3.50 -6.04
CA ASN A 115 13.28 3.97 -6.76
C ASN A 115 13.43 3.32 -8.14
N ILE A 116 13.11 2.03 -8.27
CA ILE A 116 13.28 1.28 -9.52
C ILE A 116 11.99 1.20 -10.36
N LEU A 117 10.84 1.46 -9.75
CA LEU A 117 9.52 1.36 -10.34
C LEU A 117 8.60 2.45 -9.75
N PRO A 118 8.81 3.74 -10.08
CA PRO A 118 7.93 4.82 -9.60
C PRO A 118 6.50 4.59 -10.12
N CYS A 119 5.56 4.34 -9.20
CA CYS A 119 4.18 4.01 -9.57
C CYS A 119 3.32 5.28 -9.63
N LYS A 120 2.36 5.33 -10.56
CA LYS A 120 1.43 6.47 -10.68
C LYS A 120 0.63 6.70 -9.41
N ILE A 121 0.21 5.61 -8.75
CA ILE A 121 -0.53 5.64 -7.49
C ILE A 121 0.13 4.68 -6.50
N THR A 122 0.40 5.19 -5.31
CA THR A 122 0.91 4.43 -4.16
C THR A 122 -0.07 4.58 -3.01
N GLN A 123 -0.45 3.46 -2.41
CA GLN A 123 -1.43 3.40 -1.33
C GLN A 123 -0.94 2.49 -0.21
N LEU A 124 -1.39 2.79 1.00
CA LEU A 124 -1.19 1.95 2.18
C LEU A 124 -2.53 1.47 2.71
N SER A 125 -2.64 0.16 2.92
CA SER A 125 -3.75 -0.47 3.62
C SER A 125 -3.23 -1.09 4.91
N VAL A 126 -3.90 -0.80 6.02
CA VAL A 126 -3.59 -1.32 7.36
C VAL A 126 -4.80 -2.08 7.87
N THR A 127 -4.62 -3.34 8.26
CA THR A 127 -5.67 -4.13 8.92
C THR A 127 -5.42 -4.15 10.42
N LEU A 128 -6.09 -3.30 11.20
CA LEU A 128 -5.70 -3.01 12.60
C LEU A 128 -5.82 -4.23 13.52
N LYS A 129 -6.81 -5.10 13.29
CA LYS A 129 -6.95 -6.36 14.06
C LYS A 129 -5.75 -7.30 13.90
N MET A 130 -4.93 -7.11 12.86
CA MET A 130 -3.77 -7.95 12.56
C MET A 130 -2.43 -7.22 12.71
N GLU A 131 -2.41 -5.91 12.45
CA GLU A 131 -1.22 -5.10 12.52
C GLU A 131 -0.99 -4.63 13.96
N PRO A 132 0.09 -5.09 14.63
CA PRO A 132 0.36 -4.70 16.00
C PRO A 132 0.93 -3.27 16.13
N THR A 133 1.35 -2.65 15.02
CA THR A 133 1.96 -1.33 15.07
C THR A 133 0.89 -0.24 15.30
N PRO A 134 1.07 0.65 16.29
CA PRO A 134 0.14 1.76 16.53
C PRO A 134 -0.01 2.66 15.30
N ILE A 135 -1.23 3.17 15.08
CA ILE A 135 -1.57 4.03 13.92
C ILE A 135 -0.64 5.24 13.83
N LEU A 136 -0.44 5.94 14.96
CA LEU A 136 0.42 7.12 15.00
C LEU A 136 1.85 6.81 14.55
N LYS A 137 2.41 5.65 14.94
CA LYS A 137 3.75 5.22 14.53
C LYS A 137 3.81 4.92 13.04
N ILE A 138 2.73 4.40 12.44
CA ILE A 138 2.63 4.20 10.99
C ILE A 138 2.61 5.55 10.28
N LEU A 139 1.73 6.46 10.71
CA LEU A 139 1.57 7.79 10.13
C LEU A 139 2.85 8.62 10.16
N SER A 140 3.63 8.53 11.25
CA SER A 140 4.90 9.24 11.39
C SER A 140 6.02 8.72 10.50
N HIS A 141 5.84 7.59 9.81
CA HIS A 141 6.90 7.03 8.97
C HIS A 141 7.08 7.88 7.68
N PRO A 142 8.31 8.30 7.32
CA PRO A 142 8.51 9.23 6.18
C PRO A 142 7.95 8.74 4.84
N SER A 143 8.01 7.44 4.58
CA SER A 143 7.44 6.87 3.34
C SER A 143 5.91 6.90 3.26
N VAL A 144 5.22 7.11 4.38
CA VAL A 144 3.76 7.25 4.40
C VAL A 144 3.35 8.66 3.94
N ALA A 145 4.19 9.67 4.16
CA ALA A 145 3.92 11.05 3.74
C ALA A 145 3.90 11.24 2.21
N ILE A 146 4.46 10.32 1.43
CA ILE A 146 4.50 10.40 -0.04
C ILE A 146 3.35 9.63 -0.71
N LEU A 147 2.49 8.98 0.07
CA LEU A 147 1.41 8.16 -0.47
C LEU A 147 0.23 9.01 -0.95
N LYS A 148 -0.48 8.48 -1.94
CA LYS A 148 -1.74 9.04 -2.44
C LYS A 148 -2.96 8.41 -1.79
N GLY A 149 -2.81 7.33 -1.02
CA GLY A 149 -3.94 6.73 -0.32
C GLY A 149 -3.57 6.03 0.96
N LEU A 150 -4.49 6.10 1.92
CA LEU A 150 -4.38 5.52 3.25
C LEU A 150 -5.71 4.88 3.64
N HIS A 151 -5.68 3.58 3.93
CA HIS A 151 -6.86 2.79 4.17
C HIS A 151 -6.72 1.99 5.46
N PHE A 152 -7.56 2.25 6.44
CA PHE A 152 -7.63 1.47 7.69
C PHE A 152 -8.84 0.55 7.65
N TYR A 153 -8.63 -0.70 8.06
CA TYR A 153 -9.66 -1.73 8.04
C TYR A 153 -9.73 -2.49 9.36
N GLY A 154 -10.94 -2.60 9.90
CA GLY A 154 -11.23 -3.45 11.05
C GLY A 154 -10.66 -2.91 12.37
N GLY A 155 -11.34 -3.16 13.49
CA GLY A 155 -10.82 -2.82 14.83
C GLY A 155 -11.23 -1.43 15.30
N THR A 156 -10.82 -1.07 16.51
CA THR A 156 -11.20 0.19 17.15
C THR A 156 -10.19 1.28 16.81
N VAL A 157 -10.66 2.47 16.42
CA VAL A 157 -9.81 3.64 16.18
C VAL A 157 -10.21 4.72 17.18
N GLN A 158 -9.25 5.18 17.98
CA GLN A 158 -9.53 6.20 18.98
C GLN A 158 -9.70 7.57 18.32
N ARG A 159 -10.42 8.49 18.99
CA ARG A 159 -10.67 9.86 18.49
C ARG A 159 -9.40 10.57 18.05
N HIS A 160 -8.36 10.54 18.89
CA HIS A 160 -7.09 11.18 18.59
C HIS A 160 -6.33 10.52 17.42
N GLU A 161 -6.54 9.22 17.18
CA GLU A 161 -5.98 8.52 16.02
C GLU A 161 -6.75 8.90 14.74
N LEU A 162 -8.08 9.04 14.82
CA LEU A 162 -8.89 9.56 13.72
C LEU A 162 -8.48 10.98 13.36
N ASP A 163 -8.28 11.86 14.35
CA ASP A 163 -7.78 13.22 14.12
C ASP A 163 -6.44 13.18 13.40
N ALA A 164 -5.50 12.36 13.86
CA ALA A 164 -4.20 12.20 13.18
C ALA A 164 -4.33 11.66 11.75
N ILE A 165 -5.26 10.74 11.48
CA ILE A 165 -5.54 10.24 10.12
C ILE A 165 -6.10 11.35 9.24
N MET A 166 -7.02 12.17 9.76
CA MET A 166 -7.63 13.26 9.00
C MET A 166 -6.65 14.41 8.74
N GLU A 167 -5.72 14.65 9.67
CA GLU A 167 -4.64 15.64 9.57
C GLU A 167 -3.43 15.15 8.75
N TRP A 168 -3.36 13.85 8.41
CA TRP A 168 -2.36 13.36 7.44
C TRP A 168 -2.56 13.97 6.04
N ARG A 169 -3.77 14.47 5.76
CA ARG A 169 -4.11 15.13 4.51
C ARG A 169 -3.20 16.34 4.27
N LYS A 170 -2.60 16.41 3.07
CA LYS A 170 -1.90 17.60 2.60
C LYS A 170 -2.84 18.47 1.79
N GLU A 171 -2.81 19.76 2.07
CA GLU A 171 -3.52 20.76 1.27
C GLU A 171 -3.12 20.64 -0.21
N ASN A 172 -4.10 20.84 -1.10
CA ASN A 172 -3.90 20.86 -2.56
C ASN A 172 -3.34 19.56 -3.16
N THR A 173 -3.54 18.41 -2.50
CA THR A 173 -3.17 17.09 -3.05
C THR A 173 -4.38 16.17 -3.15
N ILE A 174 -4.43 15.37 -4.21
CA ILE A 174 -5.42 14.29 -4.34
C ILE A 174 -4.94 13.12 -3.49
N GLN A 175 -5.56 12.95 -2.33
CA GLN A 175 -5.32 11.85 -1.41
C GLN A 175 -6.63 11.13 -1.07
N TYR A 176 -6.56 9.80 -1.00
CA TYR A 176 -7.68 8.94 -0.65
C TYR A 176 -7.52 8.46 0.79
N ILE A 177 -8.46 8.80 1.67
CA ILE A 177 -8.47 8.31 3.05
C ILE A 177 -9.73 7.49 3.23
N SER A 178 -9.60 6.24 3.68
CA SER A 178 -10.76 5.43 4.06
C SER A 178 -10.54 4.75 5.40
N VAL A 179 -11.57 4.74 6.24
CA VAL A 179 -11.63 3.99 7.49
C VAL A 179 -12.89 3.12 7.39
N ALA A 180 -12.74 1.80 7.31
CA ALA A 180 -13.83 0.87 7.00
C ALA A 180 -13.82 -0.34 7.94
N ASP A 181 -15.00 -0.86 8.27
CA ASP A 181 -15.19 -1.94 9.26
C ASP A 181 -14.61 -1.62 10.65
N ASN A 182 -14.45 -0.33 10.95
CA ASN A 182 -13.91 0.18 12.20
C ASN A 182 -15.01 0.66 13.15
N GLU A 183 -14.77 0.51 14.44
CA GLU A 183 -15.57 1.18 15.47
C GLU A 183 -15.13 2.65 15.56
N ILE A 184 -15.99 3.55 15.07
CA ILE A 184 -15.78 5.01 15.07
C ILE A 184 -16.77 5.63 16.07
N PRO A 185 -16.36 6.62 16.89
CA PRO A 185 -17.29 7.34 17.76
C PRO A 185 -18.43 8.01 16.97
N LEU A 186 -19.68 7.80 17.39
CA LEU A 186 -20.88 8.31 16.69
C LEU A 186 -20.94 9.85 16.64
N ASP A 187 -20.37 10.51 17.65
CA ASP A 187 -20.26 11.95 17.78
C ASP A 187 -19.01 12.53 17.10
N TYR A 188 -18.25 11.72 16.36
CA TYR A 188 -17.04 12.20 15.70
C TYR A 188 -17.38 13.27 14.65
N ARG A 189 -16.64 14.38 14.72
CA ARG A 189 -16.75 15.53 13.83
C ARG A 189 -15.35 16.04 13.55
N HIS A 190 -15.03 16.23 12.28
CA HIS A 190 -13.75 16.77 11.83
C HIS A 190 -13.96 17.51 10.50
N PRO A 191 -13.32 18.67 10.25
CA PRO A 191 -13.50 19.42 9.00
C PRO A 191 -13.18 18.61 7.74
N ASN A 192 -12.16 17.74 7.83
CA ASN A 192 -11.77 16.81 6.77
C ASN A 192 -12.62 15.52 6.72
N PHE A 193 -13.62 15.37 7.59
CA PHE A 193 -14.50 14.21 7.63
C PHE A 193 -15.87 14.56 7.07
N THR A 194 -16.28 13.84 6.02
CA THR A 194 -17.61 13.98 5.42
C THR A 194 -18.27 12.61 5.34
N SER A 195 -19.44 12.43 5.95
CA SER A 195 -20.18 11.17 5.90
C SER A 195 -21.06 11.08 4.64
N GLY A 196 -20.95 10.04 3.81
CA GLY A 196 -21.87 9.84 2.66
C GLY A 196 -21.96 8.38 2.19
N TYR A 197 -23.12 7.90 1.72
CA TYR A 197 -23.33 6.48 1.36
C TYR A 197 -22.93 6.14 -0.08
N LEU A 198 -22.03 5.18 -0.28
CA LEU A 198 -21.82 4.53 -1.59
C LEU A 198 -22.49 3.16 -1.66
N THR A 199 -23.19 2.92 -2.76
CA THR A 199 -23.89 1.67 -3.12
C THR A 199 -23.23 0.90 -4.27
N GLU A 200 -22.15 1.39 -4.90
CA GLU A 200 -21.51 0.71 -6.06
C GLU A 200 -19.98 0.88 -6.12
N PRO A 201 -19.25 -0.11 -6.70
CA PRO A 201 -17.80 -0.05 -6.89
C PRO A 201 -17.43 0.83 -8.09
N LEU A 202 -16.79 1.98 -7.86
CA LEU A 202 -16.45 2.90 -8.94
C LEU A 202 -15.27 2.41 -9.80
N GLN A 203 -15.59 2.03 -11.04
CA GLN A 203 -14.79 2.36 -12.21
C GLN A 203 -14.80 3.91 -12.37
N TYR A 204 -13.65 4.48 -12.70
CA TYR A 204 -13.37 5.89 -13.09
C TYR A 204 -12.88 6.89 -12.03
N PRO A 205 -11.86 7.72 -12.37
CA PRO A 205 -11.26 8.71 -11.47
C PRO A 205 -11.97 10.06 -11.60
N VAL A 206 -12.63 10.50 -10.54
CA VAL A 206 -13.10 11.88 -10.42
C VAL A 206 -12.07 12.67 -9.61
N ARG A 207 -11.65 13.82 -10.16
CA ARG A 207 -10.77 14.78 -9.49
C ARG A 207 -11.51 15.33 -8.27
N ASP A 208 -10.86 15.28 -7.11
CA ASP A 208 -11.28 15.92 -5.85
C ASP A 208 -12.37 15.22 -5.00
N LEU A 209 -12.35 13.89 -4.89
CA LEU A 209 -13.18 13.18 -3.91
C LEU A 209 -12.39 12.62 -2.71
N VAL A 210 -12.70 13.16 -1.52
CA VAL A 210 -12.54 12.48 -0.23
C VAL A 210 -13.68 11.47 -0.12
N TYR A 211 -13.39 10.19 -0.30
CA TYR A 211 -14.38 9.12 -0.15
C TYR A 211 -14.33 8.51 1.24
N VAL A 212 -15.37 8.77 2.05
CA VAL A 212 -15.61 8.08 3.32
C VAL A 212 -16.97 7.36 3.24
N LYS A 213 -16.96 6.04 2.96
CA LYS A 213 -17.90 5.00 3.47
C LYS A 213 -17.36 3.60 3.12
N THR A 214 -17.74 2.50 3.79
CA THR A 214 -19.10 2.08 4.14
C THR A 214 -19.18 1.27 5.44
N LEU A 215 -20.08 1.69 6.34
CA LEU A 215 -20.67 0.87 7.40
C LEU A 215 -21.23 -0.44 6.82
N GLN A 216 -20.73 -1.59 7.26
CA GLN A 216 -21.55 -2.80 7.36
C GLN A 216 -21.98 -2.97 8.82
N LEU A 217 -23.24 -2.61 9.09
CA LEU A 217 -23.90 -3.03 10.32
C LEU A 217 -24.00 -4.56 10.30
N SER A 218 -23.37 -5.21 11.28
CA SER A 218 -23.65 -6.61 11.62
C SER A 218 -25.18 -6.79 11.79
N PRO A 219 -25.79 -7.90 11.33
CA PRO A 219 -27.25 -8.08 11.33
C PRO A 219 -27.93 -8.15 12.71
N LYS A 220 -27.25 -7.82 13.82
CA LYS A 220 -27.78 -8.11 15.16
C LYS A 220 -28.55 -6.99 15.86
N ASN A 221 -28.53 -5.73 15.39
CA ASN A 221 -29.17 -4.63 16.14
C ASN A 221 -30.22 -3.85 15.32
N TYR A 222 -31.07 -4.55 14.57
CA TYR A 222 -32.21 -3.93 13.87
C TYR A 222 -33.43 -3.65 14.78
N SER A 223 -33.37 -3.95 16.07
CA SER A 223 -34.51 -3.77 16.99
C SER A 223 -34.50 -2.47 17.81
N ASP A 224 -33.37 -1.75 17.92
CA ASP A 224 -33.23 -0.77 19.01
C ASP A 224 -33.26 0.71 18.58
N ILE A 225 -33.41 1.01 17.28
CA ILE A 225 -33.48 2.41 16.77
C ILE A 225 -34.92 2.79 16.36
N LYS A 226 -35.93 2.27 17.08
CA LYS A 226 -37.34 2.72 16.93
C LYS A 226 -37.96 3.33 18.19
N LYS A 227 -37.18 3.58 19.25
CA LYS A 227 -37.73 4.06 20.54
C LYS A 227 -37.44 5.51 20.94
N TYR A 228 -36.77 6.31 20.12
CA TYR A 228 -36.47 7.71 20.47
C TYR A 228 -36.88 8.71 19.37
N ASN A 229 -38.09 8.56 18.84
CA ASN A 229 -38.81 9.60 18.11
C ASN A 229 -40.30 9.39 18.31
N ASN A 230 -40.80 9.78 19.49
CA ASN A 230 -42.18 10.18 19.77
C ASN A 230 -42.24 10.56 21.26
N HIS A 231 -42.02 11.84 21.54
CA HIS A 231 -42.77 12.70 22.47
C HIS A 231 -42.04 14.03 22.63
#